data_AF-A0A3P7GBP5-F1
#
_entry.id   AF-A0A3P7GBP5-F1
#
_cell.length_a   1.000
_cell.length_b   1.000
_cell.length_c   1.000
_cell.angle_alpha   90.00
_cell.angle_beta   90.00
_cell.angle_gamma   90.00
#
_symmetry.space_group_name_H-M   'P 1'
#
loop_
_entity.id
_entity.type
_entity.pdbx_description
1 polymer ?
#
loop_
_entity_poly.entity_id
_entity_poly.type
_entity_poly.pdbx_seq_one_letter_code
_entity_poly.pdbx_strand_id
1 'polypeptide(L)'
;MLNIVYKQYCTKQRVNESYRKLKNAFKKLHDDYMHIKGRNIFSKYIQMQQMICEVIILEKQYWQLINIPPPEPSEAANDYVTRVMELVNVTQLEQTRPSSIATLLGVTTIVESAAETIMFETKRSLSANNLRIECDRMYITLYRLLRKYLKLREILKELNSNFRSSRFLPIIPRYNLLKSMIKNVIREPTFVEIYHEPDI
;
A
#
# COMPACT_ATOMS: atom_id res chain seq x y z
N MET A 1 27.63 -2.21 -5.04
CA MET A 1 26.69 -1.14 -5.48
C MET A 1 25.55 -1.69 -6.33
N LEU A 2 25.82 -2.46 -7.41
CA LEU A 2 24.76 -3.04 -8.25
C LEU A 2 23.71 -3.83 -7.46
N ASN A 3 24.15 -4.69 -6.53
CA ASN A 3 23.24 -5.44 -5.64
C ASN A 3 22.37 -4.55 -4.76
N ILE A 4 22.84 -3.35 -4.37
CA ILE A 4 22.06 -2.41 -3.57
C ILE A 4 20.95 -1.81 -4.44
N VAL A 5 21.29 -1.35 -5.64
CA VAL A 5 20.31 -0.80 -6.60
C VAL A 5 19.26 -1.84 -6.98
N TYR A 6 19.66 -3.10 -7.14
CA TYR A 6 18.75 -4.23 -7.35
C TYR A 6 17.80 -4.40 -6.16
N LYS A 7 18.32 -4.50 -4.93
CA LYS A 7 17.50 -4.61 -3.71
C LYS A 7 16.54 -3.43 -3.54
N GLN A 8 16.98 -2.21 -3.85
CA GLN A 8 16.14 -1.01 -3.82
C GLN A 8 14.98 -1.14 -4.80
N TYR A 9 15.23 -1.63 -6.01
CA TYR A 9 14.21 -1.83 -7.02
C TYR A 9 13.17 -2.88 -6.63
N CYS A 10 13.60 -4.05 -6.18
CA CYS A 10 12.69 -5.10 -5.70
C CYS A 10 11.84 -4.59 -4.53
N THR A 11 12.46 -3.90 -3.58
CA THR A 11 11.75 -3.27 -2.45
C THR A 11 10.73 -2.26 -2.94
N LYS A 12 11.10 -1.41 -3.92
CA LYS A 12 10.22 -0.39 -4.49
C LYS A 12 8.99 -1.02 -5.13
N GLN A 13 9.17 -2.06 -5.94
CA GLN A 13 8.06 -2.77 -6.59
C GLN A 13 7.09 -3.31 -5.55
N ARG A 14 7.60 -3.99 -4.53
CA ARG A 14 6.77 -4.60 -3.49
C ARG A 14 5.99 -3.59 -2.65
N VAL A 15 6.65 -2.49 -2.28
CA VAL A 15 5.99 -1.38 -1.57
C VAL A 15 4.95 -0.72 -2.47
N ASN A 16 5.28 -0.49 -3.74
CA ASN A 16 4.37 0.14 -4.70
C ASN A 16 3.11 -0.71 -4.93
N GLU A 17 3.25 -2.03 -5.01
CA GLU A 17 2.12 -2.94 -5.15
C GLU A 17 1.15 -2.83 -3.95
N SER A 18 1.69 -2.86 -2.73
CA SER A 18 0.89 -2.71 -1.50
C SER A 18 0.25 -1.32 -1.39
N TYR A 19 1.01 -0.28 -1.75
CA TYR A 19 0.55 1.10 -1.81
C TYR A 19 -0.61 1.27 -2.78
N ARG A 20 -0.48 0.73 -4.01
CA ARG A 20 -1.51 0.80 -5.05
C ARG A 20 -2.80 0.09 -4.63
N LYS A 21 -2.71 -1.07 -3.96
CA LYS A 21 -3.88 -1.76 -3.41
C LYS A 21 -4.66 -0.88 -2.43
N LEU A 22 -3.96 -0.25 -1.47
CA LEU A 22 -4.58 0.68 -0.53
C LEU A 22 -5.16 1.92 -1.22
N LYS A 23 -4.37 2.56 -2.09
CA LYS A 23 -4.78 3.75 -2.84
C LYS A 23 -6.07 3.45 -3.60
N ASN A 24 -6.13 2.34 -4.34
CA ASN A 24 -7.27 2.00 -5.18
C ASN A 24 -8.50 1.61 -4.36
N ALA A 25 -8.32 0.96 -3.21
CA ALA A 25 -9.42 0.68 -2.29
C ALA A 25 -10.04 1.97 -1.71
N PHE A 26 -9.21 2.95 -1.31
CA PHE A 26 -9.71 4.23 -0.84
C PHE A 26 -10.32 5.08 -1.97
N LYS A 27 -9.76 5.04 -3.19
CA LYS A 27 -10.36 5.67 -4.37
C LYS A 27 -11.75 5.08 -4.66
N LYS A 28 -11.89 3.76 -4.65
CA LYS A 28 -13.19 3.09 -4.80
C LYS A 28 -14.18 3.53 -3.72
N LEU A 29 -13.75 3.57 -2.45
CA LEU A 29 -14.60 4.05 -1.35
C LEU A 29 -15.06 5.50 -1.56
N HIS A 30 -14.15 6.38 -2.01
CA HIS A 30 -14.48 7.77 -2.35
C HIS A 30 -15.52 7.83 -3.47
N ASP A 31 -15.24 7.15 -4.58
CA ASP A 31 -16.05 7.20 -5.79
C ASP A 31 -17.44 6.63 -5.51
N ASP A 32 -17.51 5.45 -4.89
CA ASP A 32 -18.78 4.83 -4.51
C ASP A 32 -19.59 5.75 -3.59
N TYR A 33 -18.96 6.38 -2.60
CA TYR A 33 -19.63 7.31 -1.69
C TYR A 33 -20.22 8.53 -2.43
N MET A 34 -19.56 9.04 -3.47
CA MET A 34 -20.09 10.12 -4.29
C MET A 34 -21.36 9.71 -5.06
N HIS A 35 -21.49 8.42 -5.42
CA HIS A 35 -22.63 7.87 -6.14
C HIS A 35 -23.82 7.47 -5.25
N ILE A 36 -23.68 7.49 -3.91
CA ILE A 36 -24.78 7.16 -2.97
C ILE A 36 -25.90 8.23 -2.94
N LYS A 37 -25.66 9.42 -3.53
CA LYS A 37 -26.61 10.55 -3.49
C LYS A 37 -28.00 10.14 -4.02
N GLY A 38 -29.06 10.71 -3.45
CA GLY A 38 -30.46 10.43 -3.83
C GLY A 38 -31.12 9.17 -3.23
N ARG A 39 -30.36 8.22 -2.68
CA ARG A 39 -30.95 6.98 -2.08
C ARG A 39 -31.59 7.20 -0.70
N ASN A 40 -32.52 6.33 -0.29
CA ASN A 40 -33.11 6.36 1.05
C ASN A 40 -32.09 5.99 2.15
N ILE A 41 -32.37 6.33 3.41
CA ILE A 41 -31.40 6.21 4.51
C ILE A 41 -30.96 4.75 4.78
N PHE A 42 -31.86 3.77 4.66
CA PHE A 42 -31.54 2.36 4.89
C PHE A 42 -30.61 1.80 3.82
N SER A 43 -30.89 2.10 2.54
CA SER A 43 -30.01 1.72 1.44
C SER A 43 -28.63 2.39 1.55
N LYS A 44 -28.58 3.66 1.97
CA LYS A 44 -27.31 4.36 2.23
C LYS A 44 -26.52 3.70 3.35
N TYR A 45 -27.20 3.33 4.44
CA TYR A 45 -26.59 2.65 5.58
C TYR A 45 -25.89 1.35 5.15
N ILE A 46 -26.61 0.46 4.46
CA ILE A 46 -26.09 -0.84 4.00
C ILE A 46 -24.88 -0.63 3.07
N GLN A 47 -24.98 0.29 2.12
CA GLN A 47 -23.88 0.59 1.19
C GLN A 47 -22.65 1.16 1.88
N MET A 48 -22.80 2.07 2.84
CA MET A 48 -21.66 2.59 3.60
C MET A 48 -20.98 1.48 4.42
N GLN A 49 -21.75 0.55 4.99
CA GLN A 49 -21.17 -0.63 5.63
C GLN A 49 -20.36 -1.48 4.65
N GLN A 50 -20.90 -1.74 3.46
CA GLN A 50 -20.21 -2.51 2.42
C GLN A 50 -18.91 -1.84 1.97
N MET A 51 -18.94 -0.54 1.67
CA MET A 51 -17.73 0.23 1.28
C MET A 51 -16.63 0.16 2.33
N ILE A 52 -16.98 0.35 3.61
CA ILE A 52 -15.99 0.28 4.68
C ILE A 52 -15.48 -1.16 4.82
N CYS A 53 -16.36 -2.17 4.77
CA CYS A 53 -15.97 -3.59 4.80
C CYS A 53 -14.98 -3.97 3.70
N GLU A 54 -15.19 -3.50 2.47
CA GLU A 54 -14.31 -3.75 1.32
C GLU A 54 -12.91 -3.15 1.51
N VAL A 55 -12.78 -2.03 2.23
CA VAL A 55 -11.47 -1.43 2.52
C VAL A 55 -10.80 -2.11 3.71
N ILE A 56 -11.51 -2.29 4.83
CA ILE A 56 -10.92 -2.84 6.07
C ILE A 56 -10.56 -4.32 5.95
N ILE A 57 -11.08 -5.04 4.94
CA ILE A 57 -10.68 -6.43 4.69
C ILE A 57 -9.19 -6.52 4.37
N LEU A 58 -8.60 -5.47 3.77
CA LEU A 58 -7.15 -5.39 3.50
C LEU A 58 -6.31 -5.42 4.79
N GLU A 59 -6.85 -4.92 5.90
CA GLU A 59 -6.18 -4.99 7.21
C GLU A 59 -6.19 -6.42 7.78
N LYS A 60 -7.17 -7.24 7.40
CA LYS A 60 -7.25 -8.66 7.78
C LYS A 60 -6.42 -9.55 6.85
N GLN A 61 -6.37 -9.21 5.56
CA GLN A 61 -5.60 -9.92 4.55
C GLN A 61 -4.14 -9.48 4.60
N TYR A 62 -3.49 -9.68 5.75
CA TYR A 62 -2.11 -9.24 6.03
C TYR A 62 -1.09 -9.71 4.99
N TRP A 63 -1.36 -10.80 4.26
CA TRP A 63 -0.51 -11.28 3.17
C TRP A 63 -0.55 -10.40 1.92
N GLN A 64 -1.57 -9.55 1.75
CA GLN A 64 -1.68 -8.65 0.62
C GLN A 64 -0.93 -7.32 0.80
N LEU A 65 -0.65 -6.96 2.06
CA LEU A 65 -0.03 -5.69 2.44
C LEU A 65 1.23 -5.95 3.26
N ILE A 66 2.37 -5.48 2.79
CA ILE A 66 3.62 -5.61 3.54
C ILE A 66 3.53 -4.92 4.92
N ASN A 67 3.98 -5.61 5.98
CA ASN A 67 4.03 -5.00 7.30
C ASN A 67 5.38 -4.30 7.49
N ILE A 68 5.36 -2.97 7.53
CA ILE A 68 6.57 -2.15 7.69
C ILE A 68 6.45 -1.38 9.00
N PRO A 69 7.45 -1.46 9.90
CA PRO A 69 7.51 -0.62 11.09
C PRO A 69 7.74 0.86 10.72
N PRO A 70 7.23 1.82 11.52
CA PRO A 70 7.56 3.23 11.31
C PRO A 70 9.06 3.52 11.53
N PRO A 71 9.58 4.63 10.99
CA PRO A 71 10.93 5.09 11.29
C PRO A 71 11.06 5.48 12.76
N GLU A 72 12.23 5.23 13.35
CA GLU A 72 12.51 5.70 14.71
C GLU A 72 12.73 7.23 14.71
N PRO A 73 12.45 7.95 15.82
CA PRO A 73 12.52 9.41 15.84
C PRO A 73 13.88 10.01 15.44
N SER A 74 14.98 9.29 15.70
CA SER A 74 16.35 9.70 15.38
C SER A 74 16.96 8.97 14.18
N GLU A 75 16.20 8.12 13.50
CA GLU A 75 16.69 7.31 12.38
C GLU A 75 16.82 8.16 11.12
N ALA A 76 18.00 8.12 10.48
CA ALA A 76 18.19 8.80 9.21
C ALA A 76 17.36 8.14 8.10
N ALA A 77 16.94 8.92 7.11
CA ALA A 77 16.08 8.42 6.03
C ALA A 77 16.68 7.22 5.28
N ASN A 78 17.99 7.23 5.04
CA ASN A 78 18.69 6.15 4.35
C ASN A 78 18.81 4.88 5.20
N ASP A 79 19.01 5.04 6.51
CA ASP A 79 19.08 3.92 7.45
C ASP A 79 17.72 3.23 7.54
N TYR A 80 16.64 4.02 7.63
CA TYR A 80 15.27 3.52 7.59
C TYR A 80 14.98 2.73 6.31
N VAL A 81 15.32 3.29 5.13
CA VAL A 81 15.13 2.58 3.86
C VAL A 81 15.93 1.27 3.86
N THR A 82 17.17 1.28 4.35
CA THR A 82 18.04 0.09 4.38
C THR A 82 17.43 -1.00 5.26
N ARG A 83 16.95 -0.66 6.46
CA ARG A 83 16.25 -1.57 7.36
C ARG A 83 14.99 -2.16 6.72
N VAL A 84 14.21 -1.36 6.00
CA VAL A 84 13.03 -1.85 5.27
C VAL A 84 13.41 -2.76 4.11
N MET A 85 14.48 -2.45 3.37
CA MET A 85 14.97 -3.34 2.31
C MET A 85 15.35 -4.71 2.88
N GLU A 86 16.02 -4.77 4.03
CA GLU A 86 16.37 -6.03 4.67
C GLU A 86 15.12 -6.83 5.05
N LEU A 87 14.12 -6.17 5.65
CA LEU A 87 12.86 -6.79 6.03
C LEU A 87 12.08 -7.37 4.82
N VAL A 88 11.91 -6.56 3.77
CA VAL A 88 11.11 -6.94 2.58
C VAL A 88 11.81 -8.04 1.77
N ASN A 89 13.14 -7.98 1.64
CA ASN A 89 13.89 -8.98 0.87
C ASN A 89 13.98 -10.35 1.57
N VAL A 90 14.01 -10.40 2.91
CA VAL A 90 13.92 -11.68 3.64
C VAL A 90 12.59 -12.38 3.32
N THR A 91 11.51 -11.61 3.18
CA THR A 91 10.18 -12.15 2.87
C THR A 91 10.12 -12.80 1.47
N GLN A 92 10.95 -12.33 0.52
CA GLN A 92 11.04 -12.95 -0.82
C GLN A 92 11.57 -14.38 -0.74
N LEU A 93 12.59 -14.64 0.08
CA LEU A 93 13.22 -15.97 0.21
C LEU A 93 12.26 -16.99 0.83
N GLU A 94 11.38 -16.54 1.73
CA GLU A 94 10.39 -17.41 2.37
C GLU A 94 9.18 -17.67 1.46
N GLN A 95 8.73 -16.68 0.68
CA GLN A 95 7.61 -16.83 -0.25
C GLN A 95 7.96 -17.58 -1.55
N THR A 96 9.26 -17.72 -1.87
CA THR A 96 9.71 -18.58 -2.98
C THR A 96 9.65 -20.08 -2.65
N ARG A 97 9.25 -20.48 -1.42
CA ARG A 97 8.91 -21.89 -1.18
C ARG A 97 7.63 -22.21 -1.95
N PRO A 98 7.68 -23.13 -2.93
CA PRO A 98 6.59 -23.37 -3.86
C PRO A 98 5.42 -24.01 -3.12
N SER A 99 4.49 -23.17 -2.65
CA SER A 99 3.14 -23.62 -2.37
C SER A 99 2.49 -23.96 -3.71
N SER A 100 2.03 -25.20 -3.83
CA SER A 100 1.57 -25.90 -5.05
C SER A 100 0.52 -25.17 -5.90
N ILE A 101 -0.08 -24.09 -5.40
CA ILE A 101 -1.06 -23.27 -6.13
C ILE A 101 -0.36 -22.17 -6.97
N ALA A 102 0.83 -21.72 -6.57
CA ALA A 102 1.56 -20.68 -7.30
C ALA A 102 2.03 -21.15 -8.69
N THR A 103 2.26 -22.47 -8.87
CA THR A 103 2.59 -23.06 -10.17
C THR A 103 1.47 -22.88 -11.20
N LEU A 104 0.20 -22.88 -10.76
CA LEU A 104 -0.94 -22.65 -11.66
C LEU A 104 -1.09 -21.17 -12.07
N LEU A 105 -0.56 -20.25 -11.28
CA LEU A 105 -0.54 -18.81 -11.57
C LEU A 105 0.80 -18.32 -12.15
N GLY A 106 1.69 -19.24 -12.55
CA GLY A 106 3.09 -18.98 -12.91
C GLY A 106 3.35 -17.92 -14.00
N VAL A 107 2.32 -17.38 -14.64
CA VAL A 107 2.45 -16.22 -15.53
C VAL A 107 2.92 -14.98 -14.76
N THR A 108 2.48 -14.73 -13.52
CA THR A 108 2.88 -13.50 -12.80
C THR A 108 4.32 -13.56 -12.30
N THR A 109 4.78 -14.70 -11.80
CA THR A 109 6.16 -14.84 -11.28
C THR A 109 7.21 -14.79 -12.39
N ILE A 110 6.91 -15.35 -13.57
CA ILE A 110 7.80 -15.28 -14.74
C ILE A 110 7.92 -13.83 -15.25
N VAL A 111 6.81 -13.09 -15.33
CA VAL A 111 6.82 -11.69 -15.78
C VAL A 111 7.60 -10.80 -14.80
N GLU A 112 7.42 -11.00 -13.50
CA GLU A 112 8.15 -10.24 -12.47
C GLU A 112 9.66 -10.54 -12.56
N SER A 113 10.07 -11.80 -12.74
CA SER A 113 11.48 -12.16 -12.92
C SER A 113 12.08 -11.61 -14.21
N ALA A 114 11.31 -11.53 -15.30
CA ALA A 114 11.78 -10.95 -16.56
C ALA A 114 12.01 -9.44 -16.44
N ALA A 115 11.09 -8.70 -15.80
CA ALA A 115 11.25 -7.27 -15.54
C ALA A 115 12.44 -7.00 -14.60
N GLU A 116 12.61 -7.81 -13.56
CA GLU A 116 13.78 -7.75 -12.68
C GLU A 116 15.09 -8.04 -13.42
N THR A 117 15.10 -9.03 -14.32
CA THR A 117 16.28 -9.41 -15.13
C THR A 117 16.66 -8.30 -16.11
N ILE A 118 15.69 -7.75 -16.85
CA ILE A 118 15.91 -6.63 -17.79
C ILE A 118 16.44 -5.41 -17.03
N MET A 119 15.85 -5.11 -15.87
CA MET A 119 16.32 -4.02 -15.02
C MET A 119 17.76 -4.26 -14.56
N PHE A 120 18.08 -5.45 -14.07
CA PHE A 120 19.42 -5.80 -13.62
C PHE A 120 20.47 -5.65 -14.73
N GLU A 121 20.20 -6.16 -15.93
CA GLU A 121 21.06 -6.03 -17.10
C GLU A 121 21.23 -4.55 -17.52
N THR A 122 20.13 -3.79 -17.53
CA THR A 122 20.16 -2.35 -17.84
C THR A 122 21.01 -1.57 -16.82
N LYS A 123 20.97 -1.96 -15.54
CA LYS A 123 21.80 -1.31 -14.50
C LYS A 123 23.24 -1.79 -14.53
N ARG A 124 23.51 -3.00 -15.01
CA ARG A 124 24.87 -3.56 -15.14
C ARG A 124 25.71 -2.82 -16.19
N SER A 125 25.08 -2.27 -17.22
CA SER A 125 25.76 -1.48 -18.26
C SER A 125 26.07 -0.03 -17.86
N LEU A 126 25.60 0.44 -16.70
CA LEU A 126 25.87 1.79 -16.21
C LEU A 126 27.29 1.93 -15.68
N SER A 127 27.88 3.12 -15.89
CA SER A 127 29.13 3.50 -15.22
C SER A 127 28.95 3.53 -13.69
N ALA A 128 30.04 3.35 -12.95
CA ALA A 128 30.02 3.39 -11.49
C ALA A 128 29.44 4.70 -10.93
N ASN A 129 29.72 5.84 -11.59
CA ASN A 129 29.19 7.14 -11.18
C ASN A 129 27.67 7.24 -11.41
N ASN A 130 27.18 6.77 -12.56
CA ASN A 130 25.74 6.75 -12.86
C ASN A 130 24.99 5.81 -11.92
N LEU A 131 25.59 4.68 -11.57
CA LEU A 131 25.02 3.72 -10.62
C LEU A 131 24.89 4.32 -9.21
N ARG A 132 25.85 5.13 -8.78
CA ARG A 132 25.78 5.87 -7.51
C ARG A 132 24.65 6.90 -7.51
N ILE A 133 24.58 7.73 -8.55
CA ILE A 133 23.50 8.74 -8.70
C ILE A 133 22.12 8.07 -8.65
N GLU A 134 21.97 6.94 -9.33
CA GLU A 134 20.72 6.19 -9.33
C GLU A 134 20.41 5.60 -7.95
N CYS A 135 21.42 5.09 -7.24
CA CYS A 135 21.28 4.59 -5.88
C CYS A 135 20.75 5.67 -4.93
N ASP A 136 21.31 6.88 -4.98
CA ASP A 136 20.90 8.02 -4.16
C ASP A 136 19.48 8.47 -4.49
N ARG A 137 19.16 8.54 -5.79
CA ARG A 137 17.80 8.84 -6.26
C ARG A 137 16.78 7.81 -5.78
N MET A 138 17.15 6.52 -5.77
CA MET A 138 16.24 5.45 -5.38
C MET A 138 15.99 5.46 -3.87
N TYR A 139 16.98 5.80 -3.05
CA TYR A 139 16.79 6.03 -1.60
C TYR A 139 15.71 7.09 -1.34
N ILE A 140 15.82 8.25 -1.98
CA ILE A 140 14.84 9.35 -1.83
C ILE A 140 13.45 8.89 -2.28
N THR A 141 13.38 8.22 -3.43
CA THR A 141 12.11 7.75 -4.01
C THR A 141 11.43 6.73 -3.09
N LEU A 142 12.19 5.75 -2.59
CA LEU A 142 11.72 4.74 -1.65
C LEU A 142 11.23 5.37 -0.35
N TYR A 143 11.99 6.28 0.23
CA TYR A 143 11.61 6.94 1.46
C TYR A 143 10.26 7.65 1.34
N ARG A 144 10.06 8.41 0.24
CA ARG A 144 8.79 9.09 -0.05
C ARG A 144 7.63 8.11 -0.21
N LEU A 145 7.83 7.01 -0.94
CA LEU A 145 6.82 5.97 -1.14
C LEU A 145 6.45 5.29 0.19
N LEU A 146 7.45 4.93 1.00
CA LEU A 146 7.25 4.33 2.33
C LEU A 146 6.44 5.24 3.25
N ARG A 147 6.75 6.54 3.27
CA ARG A 147 6.00 7.53 4.06
C ARG A 147 4.54 7.62 3.63
N LYS A 148 4.26 7.68 2.32
CA LYS A 148 2.88 7.66 1.79
C LYS A 148 2.17 6.37 2.18
N TYR A 149 2.84 5.23 2.02
CA TYR A 149 2.29 3.92 2.36
C TYR A 149 1.94 3.79 3.85
N LEU A 150 2.84 4.18 4.75
CA LEU A 150 2.60 4.13 6.19
C LEU A 150 1.41 4.99 6.62
N LYS A 151 1.30 6.20 6.07
CA LYS A 151 0.14 7.08 6.32
C LYS A 151 -1.17 6.44 5.86
N LEU A 152 -1.20 5.79 4.69
CA LEU A 152 -2.38 5.03 4.26
C LEU A 152 -2.71 3.86 5.20
N ARG A 153 -1.69 3.19 5.74
CA ARG A 153 -1.88 2.13 6.74
C ARG A 153 -2.46 2.67 8.04
N GLU A 154 -2.06 3.87 8.48
CA GLU A 154 -2.65 4.54 9.64
C GLU A 154 -4.14 4.81 9.43
N ILE A 155 -4.51 5.37 8.27
CA ILE A 155 -5.92 5.60 7.90
C ILE A 155 -6.72 4.30 7.89
N LEU A 156 -6.16 3.23 7.31
CA LEU A 156 -6.80 1.91 7.28
C LEU A 156 -7.03 1.36 8.69
N LYS A 157 -6.03 1.45 9.56
CA LYS A 157 -6.10 0.99 10.96
C LYS A 157 -7.15 1.76 11.74
N GLU A 158 -7.17 3.09 11.59
CA GLU A 158 -8.17 3.95 12.24
C GLU A 158 -9.58 3.61 11.75
N LEU A 159 -9.77 3.49 10.43
CA LEU A 159 -11.05 3.12 9.83
C LEU A 159 -11.55 1.76 10.35
N ASN A 160 -10.68 0.75 10.38
CA ASN A 160 -11.00 -0.58 10.91
C ASN A 160 -11.34 -0.54 12.40
N SER A 161 -10.58 0.20 13.21
CA SER A 161 -10.83 0.35 14.65
C SER A 161 -12.19 1.01 14.90
N ASN A 162 -12.45 2.15 14.26
CA ASN A 162 -13.71 2.88 14.36
C ASN A 162 -14.90 2.07 13.85
N PHE A 163 -14.73 1.34 12.75
CA PHE A 163 -15.79 0.47 12.23
C PHE A 163 -16.14 -0.65 13.22
N ARG A 164 -15.12 -1.29 13.82
CA ARG A 164 -15.33 -2.35 14.81
C ARG A 164 -15.99 -1.83 16.09
N SER A 165 -15.58 -0.66 16.58
CA SER A 165 -16.20 -0.05 17.77
C SER A 165 -17.66 0.35 17.52
N SER A 166 -18.00 0.73 16.30
CA SER A 166 -19.38 1.07 15.92
C SER A 166 -20.37 -0.09 15.93
N ARG A 167 -19.91 -1.35 16.03
CA ARG A 167 -20.74 -2.54 15.75
C ARG A 167 -21.95 -2.72 16.65
N PHE A 168 -21.86 -2.18 17.87
CA PHE A 168 -22.89 -2.30 18.90
C PHE A 168 -23.87 -1.13 18.92
N LEU A 169 -23.65 -0.13 18.07
CA LEU A 169 -24.52 1.04 18.00
C LEU A 169 -25.80 0.73 17.22
N PRO A 170 -26.97 1.26 17.64
CA PRO A 170 -28.20 1.21 16.87
C PRO A 170 -28.03 1.90 15.50
N ILE A 171 -28.93 1.58 14.56
CA ILE A 171 -28.82 1.98 13.14
C ILE A 171 -28.63 3.50 12.97
N ILE A 172 -29.42 4.33 13.67
CA ILE A 172 -29.40 5.79 13.49
C ILE A 172 -28.07 6.42 13.96
N PRO A 173 -27.59 6.21 15.21
CA PRO A 173 -26.26 6.67 15.62
C PRO A 173 -25.15 6.11 14.74
N ARG A 174 -25.24 4.82 14.38
CA ARG A 174 -24.23 4.14 13.57
C ARG A 174 -24.15 4.73 12.17
N TYR A 175 -25.28 5.05 11.55
CA TYR A 175 -25.32 5.69 10.22
C TYR A 175 -24.49 6.97 10.18
N ASN A 176 -24.66 7.85 11.18
CA ASN A 176 -23.90 9.10 11.26
C ASN A 176 -22.41 8.84 11.45
N LEU A 177 -22.06 7.84 12.24
CA LEU A 177 -20.66 7.47 12.46
C LEU A 177 -20.02 6.89 11.19
N LEU A 178 -20.68 5.97 10.47
CA LEU A 178 -20.18 5.43 9.20
C LEU A 178 -19.95 6.53 8.16
N LYS A 179 -20.90 7.46 8.06
CA LYS A 179 -20.78 8.64 7.20
C LYS A 179 -19.58 9.51 7.59
N SER A 180 -19.35 9.69 8.90
CA SER A 180 -18.20 10.43 9.42
C SER A 180 -16.89 9.72 9.07
N MET A 181 -16.80 8.40 9.27
CA MET A 181 -15.62 7.60 8.93
C MET A 181 -15.23 7.77 7.46
N ILE A 182 -16.20 7.61 6.54
CA ILE A 182 -15.95 7.77 5.10
C ILE A 182 -15.49 9.19 4.79
N LYS A 183 -16.14 10.21 5.36
CA LYS A 183 -15.75 11.61 5.16
C LYS A 183 -14.35 11.90 5.71
N ASN A 184 -13.96 11.31 6.83
CA ASN A 184 -12.64 11.50 7.41
C ASN A 184 -11.56 10.96 6.49
N VAL A 185 -11.76 9.76 5.93
CA VAL A 185 -10.86 9.19 4.91
C VAL A 185 -10.75 10.11 3.69
N ILE A 186 -11.89 10.55 3.14
CA ILE A 186 -11.95 11.40 1.94
C ILE A 186 -11.27 12.76 2.15
N ARG A 187 -11.34 13.30 3.37
CA ARG A 187 -10.79 14.61 3.72
C ARG A 187 -9.37 14.52 4.30
N GLU A 188 -8.84 13.32 4.49
CA GLU A 188 -7.51 13.16 5.03
C GLU A 188 -6.49 13.73 4.03
N PRO A 189 -5.60 14.66 4.44
CA PRO A 189 -4.72 15.37 3.52
C PRO A 189 -3.83 14.47 2.66
N THR A 190 -3.31 13.37 3.23
CA THR A 190 -2.49 12.40 2.50
C THR A 190 -3.30 11.70 1.41
N PHE A 191 -4.54 11.29 1.68
CA PHE A 191 -5.42 10.69 0.68
C PHE A 191 -5.75 11.68 -0.44
N VAL A 192 -6.06 12.94 -0.10
CA VAL A 192 -6.33 14.00 -1.08
C VAL A 192 -5.14 14.22 -2.00
N GLU A 193 -3.91 14.24 -1.45
CA GLU A 193 -2.68 14.40 -2.24
C GLU A 193 -2.50 13.27 -3.27
N ILE A 194 -2.81 12.02 -2.90
CA ILE A 194 -2.56 10.85 -3.74
C ILE A 194 -3.75 10.46 -4.63
N TYR A 195 -4.95 10.98 -4.38
CA TYR A 195 -6.17 10.59 -5.11
C TYR A 195 -6.01 10.81 -6.63
N HIS A 196 -5.36 11.91 -7.02
CA HIS A 196 -5.11 12.26 -8.43
C HIS A 196 -3.77 11.73 -8.97
N GLU A 197 -2.96 11.04 -8.15
CA GLU A 197 -1.69 10.47 -8.60
C GLU A 197 -1.99 9.32 -9.59
N PRO A 198 -1.36 9.31 -10.79
CA PRO A 198 -1.54 8.25 -11.75
C PRO A 198 -1.17 6.89 -11.15
N ASP A 199 -1.81 5.82 -11.62
CA ASP A 199 -1.41 4.46 -11.28
C ASP A 199 -0.12 4.15 -12.06
N ILE A 200 1.02 4.20 -11.35
CA ILE A 200 2.34 3.81 -11.86
C ILE A 200 2.57 2.34 -11.56
#